data_AF-A0A414SK67-F1
#
_entry.id   AF-A0A414SK67-F1
#
_cell.length_a   1.000
_cell.length_b   1.000
_cell.length_c   1.000
_cell.angle_alpha   90.00
_cell.angle_beta   90.00
_cell.angle_gamma   90.00
#
_symmetry.space_group_name_H-M   'P 1'
#
loop_
_entity.id
_entity.type
_entity.pdbx_description
1 polymer ?
#
loop_
_entity_poly.entity_id
_entity_poly.type
_entity_poly.pdbx_seq_one_letter_code
_entity_poly.pdbx_strand_id
1 'polypeptide(L)' 'MPKLDQYTYDSIVGYMDDDIRDRVHNYMAPCNNEEFLIEYCAQDRSFEELLKAEFHIDMWDYPEFVNRICN' A
#
# COMPACT_ATOMS: atom_id res chain seq x y z
N MET A 1 7.44 7.32 -1.78
CA MET A 1 6.01 7.76 -1.86
C MET A 1 5.84 9.15 -1.24
N PRO A 2 4.81 9.95 -1.57
CA PRO A 2 4.48 11.11 -0.77
C PRO A 2 3.99 10.63 0.59
N LYS A 3 4.33 11.39 1.63
CA LYS A 3 3.80 11.14 2.96
C LYS A 3 2.28 11.33 2.93
N LEU A 4 1.55 10.25 3.22
CA LEU A 4 0.11 10.29 3.36
C LEU A 4 -0.25 10.98 4.68
N ASP A 5 -1.22 11.90 4.63
CA ASP A 5 -1.83 12.38 5.86
C ASP A 5 -2.65 11.25 6.50
N GLN A 6 -2.87 11.35 7.81
CA GLN A 6 -3.51 10.29 8.58
C GLN A 6 -4.94 9.99 8.09
N TYR A 7 -5.70 11.00 7.67
CA TYR A 7 -7.08 10.82 7.23
C TYR A 7 -7.15 10.04 5.90
N THR A 8 -6.27 10.38 4.96
CA THR A 8 -6.15 9.64 3.70
C THR A 8 -5.70 8.20 3.95
N TYR A 9 -4.71 8.00 4.82
CA TYR A 9 -4.22 6.65 5.14
C TYR A 9 -5.28 5.78 5.82
N ASP A 10 -6.00 6.31 6.80
CA ASP A 10 -7.09 5.59 7.48
C ASP A 10 -8.21 5.21 6.50
N SER A 11 -8.52 6.09 5.55
CA SER A 11 -9.49 5.80 4.49
C SER A 11 -9.02 4.66 3.60
N ILE A 12 -7.74 4.67 3.17
CA ILE A 12 -7.12 3.58 2.40
C ILE A 12 -7.20 2.25 3.16
N VAL A 13 -6.85 2.25 4.44
CA VAL A 13 -6.92 1.05 5.30
C VAL A 13 -8.33 0.46 5.38
N GLY A 14 -9.36 1.31 5.31
CA GLY A 14 -10.76 0.89 5.27
C GLY A 14 -11.18 0.12 4.01
N TYR A 15 -10.42 0.21 2.92
CA TYR A 15 -10.64 -0.57 1.69
C TYR A 15 -9.85 -1.89 1.64
N MET A 16 -8.91 -2.10 2.58
CA MET A 16 -8.03 -3.27 2.57
C MET A 16 -8.77 -4.54 2.97
N ASP A 17 -8.34 -5.66 2.39
CA ASP A 17 -8.66 -6.99 2.87
C ASP A 17 -7.94 -7.25 4.21
N ASP A 18 -8.72 -7.60 5.23
CA ASP A 18 -8.22 -7.78 6.59
C ASP A 18 -7.17 -8.91 6.68
N ASP A 19 -7.33 -10.00 5.93
CA ASP A 19 -6.42 -11.15 5.97
C ASP A 19 -5.06 -10.80 5.35
N ILE A 20 -5.05 -10.00 4.28
CA ILE A 20 -3.81 -9.48 3.68
C ILE A 20 -3.17 -8.44 4.60
N ARG A 21 -3.99 -7.51 5.12
CA ARG A 21 -3.53 -6.43 6.00
C ARG A 21 -2.82 -6.98 7.24
N ASP A 22 -3.44 -7.94 7.92
CA ASP A 22 -2.90 -8.55 9.12
C ASP A 22 -1.62 -9.36 8.83
N ARG A 23 -1.57 -10.05 7.69
CA ARG A 23 -0.38 -10.79 7.27
C ARG A 23 0.80 -9.86 7.00
N VAL A 24 0.58 -8.79 6.25
CA VAL A 24 1.59 -7.76 5.96
C VAL A 24 2.05 -7.09 7.25
N HIS A 25 1.12 -6.71 8.13
CA HIS A 25 1.44 -6.03 9.38
C HIS A 25 2.29 -6.91 10.29
N ASN A 26 1.90 -8.17 10.49
CA ASN A 26 2.65 -9.12 11.32
C ASN A 26 4.03 -9.43 10.75
N TYR A 27 4.18 -9.44 9.43
CA TYR A 27 5.46 -9.69 8.77
C TYR A 27 6.41 -8.47 8.87
N MET A 28 5.87 -7.27 8.75
CA MET A 28 6.65 -6.04 8.62
C MET A 28 6.86 -5.28 9.93
N ALA A 29 6.14 -5.62 11.00
CA ALA A 29 6.19 -4.83 12.23
C ALA A 29 7.58 -4.83 12.91
N PRO A 30 8.12 -3.66 13.32
CA PRO A 30 7.56 -2.32 13.12
C PRO A 30 7.80 -1.78 11.70
N CYS A 31 6.77 -1.18 11.08
CA CYS A 31 6.84 -0.58 9.75
C CYS A 31 6.23 0.83 9.71
N ASN A 32 6.62 1.63 8.72
CA ASN A 32 5.92 2.88 8.42
C ASN A 32 4.78 2.68 7.39
N ASN A 33 3.91 3.68 7.25
CA ASN A 33 2.73 3.61 6.38
C ASN A 33 3.07 3.39 4.90
N GLU A 34 4.18 3.95 4.41
CA GLU A 34 4.60 3.85 3.01
C GLU A 34 5.14 2.45 2.71
N GLU A 35 6.03 1.94 3.56
CA GLU A 35 6.55 0.56 3.48
C GLU A 35 5.41 -0.46 3.55
N PHE A 36 4.46 -0.23 4.46
CA PHE A 36 3.29 -1.08 4.60
C PHE A 36 2.45 -1.09 3.31
N LEU A 37 2.16 0.07 2.73
CA LEU A 37 1.31 0.20 1.55
C LEU A 37 1.97 -0.41 0.31
N ILE A 38 3.29 -0.24 0.16
CA ILE A 38 4.08 -0.90 -0.88
C ILE A 38 3.95 -2.42 -0.79
N GLU A 39 4.17 -2.98 0.40
CA GLU A 39 4.10 -4.43 0.61
C GLU A 39 2.67 -4.96 0.43
N TYR A 40 1.67 -4.21 0.89
CA TYR A 40 0.27 -4.55 0.69
C TYR A 40 -0.08 -4.63 -0.80
N CYS A 41 0.26 -3.60 -1.58
CA CYS A 41 0.03 -3.60 -3.04
C CYS A 41 0.88 -4.64 -3.78
N ALA A 42 2.00 -5.09 -3.21
CA ALA A 42 2.78 -6.19 -3.78
C ALA A 42 2.06 -7.55 -3.59
N GLN A 43 1.32 -7.73 -2.50
CA GLN A 43 0.52 -8.94 -2.25
C GLN A 43 -0.86 -8.90 -2.91
N ASP A 44 -1.50 -7.74 -2.96
CA ASP A 44 -2.75 -7.49 -3.67
C ASP A 44 -2.55 -6.48 -4.80
N ARG A 45 -2.25 -7.00 -5.99
CA ARG A 45 -2.07 -6.19 -7.20
C ARG A 45 -3.31 -5.41 -7.62
N SER A 46 -4.51 -5.90 -7.28
CA SER A 46 -5.75 -5.22 -7.67
C SER A 46 -5.98 -3.95 -6.85
N PHE A 47 -5.41 -3.88 -5.65
CA PHE A 47 -5.49 -2.71 -4.79
C PHE A 47 -4.81 -1.47 -5.39
N GLU A 48 -3.78 -1.65 -6.21
CA GLU A 48 -3.16 -0.56 -6.95
C GLU A 48 -4.16 0.17 -7.87
N GLU A 49 -5.06 -0.57 -8.52
CA GLU A 49 -6.09 0.02 -9.38
C GLU A 49 -7.07 0.88 -8.56
N LEU A 50 -7.43 0.41 -7.36
CA LEU A 50 -8.27 1.16 -6.42
C LEU A 50 -7.58 2.44 -5.96
N LEU A 51 -6.29 2.37 -5.59
CA LEU A 51 -5.52 3.54 -5.19
C LEU A 51 -5.46 4.60 -6.30
N LYS A 52 -5.30 4.17 -7.55
CA LYS A 52 -5.28 5.07 -8.69
C LYS A 52 -6.65 5.69 -8.97
N ALA A 53 -7.72 4.90 -8.86
CA ALA A 53 -9.08 5.35 -9.16
C ALA A 53 -9.65 6.28 -8.08
N GLU A 54 -9.54 5.91 -6.81
CA GLU A 54 -10.21 6.58 -5.68
C GLU A 54 -9.32 7.65 -5.03
N PHE A 55 -8.00 7.44 -5.01
CA PHE A 55 -7.06 8.31 -4.29
C PHE A 55 -6.10 9.07 -5.21
N HIS A 56 -6.15 8.81 -6.52
CA HIS A 56 -5.22 9.36 -7.51
C HIS A 56 -3.75 9.08 -7.18
N ILE A 57 -3.48 7.93 -6.56
CA ILE A 57 -2.14 7.45 -6.23
C ILE A 57 -1.79 6.36 -7.24
N ASP A 58 -0.89 6.65 -8.18
CA ASP A 58 -0.35 5.64 -9.10
C ASP A 58 0.88 4.99 -8.47
N MET A 59 0.82 3.68 -8.17
CA MET A 59 1.93 3.02 -7.49
C MET A 59 3.15 2.84 -8.41
N TRP A 60 2.96 2.85 -9.74
CA TRP A 60 4.05 2.80 -10.72
C TRP A 60 4.92 4.07 -10.72
N ASP A 61 4.43 5.19 -10.17
CA ASP A 61 5.23 6.41 -10.02
C ASP A 61 6.28 6.29 -8.90
N TYR A 62 6.23 5.22 -8.09
CA TYR A 62 7.14 5.01 -6.95
C TYR A 62 8.17 3.91 -7.24
N PRO A 63 9.46 4.25 -7.37
CA PRO A 63 10.52 3.28 -7.63
C PRO A 63 10.61 2.16 -6.59
N GLU A 64 10.29 2.45 -5.33
CA GLU A 64 10.32 1.45 -4.26
C GLU A 64 9.32 0.30 -4.53
N PHE A 65 8.14 0.64 -5.04
CA PHE A 65 7.12 -0.32 -5.42
C PHE A 65 7.50 -1.09 -6.67
N VAL A 66 7.94 -0.39 -7.73
CA VAL A 66 8.41 -1.04 -8.97
C VAL A 66 9.54 -2.02 -8.68
N ASN A 67 10.49 -1.62 -7.84
CA ASN A 67 11.58 -2.51 -7.43
C ASN A 67 11.11 -3.70 -6.60
N ARG A 68 10.04 -3.55 -5.81
CA ARG A 68 9.51 -4.64 -4.98
C ARG A 68 8.87 -5.76 -5.79
N ILE A 69 8.29 -5.44 -6.95
CA ILE A 69 7.48 -6.37 -7.76
C ILE A 69 8.21 -6.87 -9.01
N CYS A 70 9.21 -6.13 -9.48
CA CYS A 70 9.99 -6.48 -10.66
C CYS A 70 11.34 -7.17 -10.35
N ASN A 71 11.74 -7.26 -9.08
CA ASN A 71 12.94 -7.95 -8.60
C ASN A 71 12.58 -9.09 -7.65
#